data_AF-A0A7D9EED3-F1
#
_entry.id   AF-A0A7D9EED3-F1
#
_cell.length_a   1.000
_cell.length_b   1.000
_cell.length_c   1.000
_cell.angle_alpha   90.00
_cell.angle_beta   90.00
_cell.angle_gamma   90.00
#
_symmetry.space_group_name_H-M   'P 1'
#
loop_
_entity.id
_entity.type
_entity.pdbx_description
1 polymer ?
#
loop_
_entity_poly.entity_id
_entity_poly.type
_entity_poly.pdbx_seq_one_letter_code
_entity_poly.pdbx_strand_id
1 'polypeptide(L)'
;MQNLASFDQTCNTCGQIYFNVEHGVQDRFLHDGRNLATKIVKSDSECFVECSFDCRCMSFTVCENSCYLNAGNPKLVKKSLRHKPGCRYYDFPPFKSTCDSSSSPPRLCCLLSSPLCYNGATCVVNVTYTTRRFQCQCTAGYYGNQCQIKNPKTCLDYWTDQVKPMSGKYTLVDSSGKLFEVFCDFDSEEGMAWTLFESFDLNHHFYLVEYSFTEDYPKNEHSQNWKLFRLRKSVMSEISSLSTFWRATCSYSVYGVDFRDYIRVRLSITDPLAYDHSPECSTVDYFDIKGTNCMNCTQMIFQTNNKILRLRPDVSRTSKCNFDTSMVEHQCDNGHYARLLGRCDKCSDPKHRCSEKNTSTTEFWFGAAKKNYESMRTGNRHEHSASAAGSDQ
;
A
#
# COMPACT_ATOMS: atom_id res chain seq x y z
N MET A 1 -39.52 -18.34 21.13
CA MET A 1 -39.95 -18.34 19.72
C MET A 1 -38.86 -17.69 18.91
N GLN A 2 -38.07 -18.51 18.20
CA GLN A 2 -36.98 -18.06 17.34
C GLN A 2 -37.58 -17.44 16.09
N ASN A 3 -37.34 -16.15 15.85
CA ASN A 3 -37.66 -15.51 14.58
C ASN A 3 -36.68 -16.00 13.51
N LEU A 4 -36.97 -17.17 12.96
CA LEU A 4 -36.41 -17.63 11.69
C LEU A 4 -36.97 -16.72 10.59
N ALA A 5 -36.21 -15.69 10.22
CA ALA A 5 -36.48 -14.93 9.02
C ALA A 5 -36.58 -15.90 7.83
N SER A 6 -37.58 -15.75 6.97
CA SER A 6 -37.77 -16.63 5.81
C SER A 6 -36.63 -16.44 4.82
N PHE A 7 -35.61 -17.28 4.94
CA PHE A 7 -34.46 -17.32 4.05
C PHE A 7 -34.82 -17.94 2.71
N ASP A 8 -34.39 -17.28 1.63
CA ASP A 8 -34.32 -17.83 0.29
C ASP A 8 -33.69 -19.24 0.33
N GLN A 9 -34.30 -20.20 -0.38
CA GLN A 9 -34.09 -21.64 -0.26
C GLN A 9 -32.66 -22.12 -0.61
N THR A 10 -31.77 -21.24 -1.07
CA THR A 10 -30.42 -21.57 -1.55
C THR A 10 -29.34 -21.58 -0.47
N CYS A 11 -29.49 -20.86 0.64
CA CYS A 11 -28.52 -20.87 1.76
C CYS A 11 -28.88 -21.89 2.86
N ASN A 12 -30.12 -22.40 2.87
CA ASN A 12 -30.62 -23.32 3.91
C ASN A 12 -30.11 -24.77 3.81
N THR A 13 -29.53 -25.19 2.68
CA THR A 13 -29.03 -26.57 2.50
C THR A 13 -27.60 -26.77 2.99
N CYS A 14 -26.96 -25.71 3.49
CA CYS A 14 -25.59 -25.72 3.96
C CYS A 14 -25.49 -25.13 5.36
N GLY A 15 -24.85 -25.87 6.27
CA GLY A 15 -24.77 -25.63 7.71
C GLY A 15 -25.07 -24.20 8.17
N GLN A 16 -26.06 -24.05 9.04
CA GLN A 16 -26.50 -22.76 9.59
C GLN A 16 -25.28 -21.95 10.09
N ILE A 17 -24.98 -20.83 9.42
CA ILE A 17 -24.05 -19.85 9.96
C ILE A 17 -24.77 -19.16 11.12
N TYR A 18 -24.41 -19.55 12.34
CA TYR A 18 -25.01 -18.98 13.54
C TYR A 18 -24.53 -17.53 13.72
N PHE A 19 -25.47 -16.59 13.66
CA PHE A 19 -25.24 -15.17 13.94
C PHE A 19 -25.93 -14.78 15.24
N ASN A 20 -25.16 -14.18 16.15
CA ASN A 20 -25.68 -13.61 17.40
C ASN A 20 -25.43 -12.10 17.39
N VAL A 21 -26.53 -11.34 17.41
CA VAL A 21 -26.52 -9.87 17.44
C VAL A 21 -25.77 -9.34 18.66
N GLU A 22 -25.83 -10.02 19.80
CA GLU A 22 -25.18 -9.57 21.04
C GLU A 22 -23.64 -9.66 21.01
N HIS A 23 -23.07 -10.36 20.03
CA HIS A 23 -21.61 -10.45 19.87
C HIS A 23 -21.00 -9.25 19.13
N GLY A 24 -21.82 -8.28 18.71
CA GLY A 24 -21.33 -7.08 18.06
C GLY A 24 -20.53 -6.18 19.01
N VAL A 25 -19.45 -5.60 18.50
CA VAL A 25 -18.66 -4.62 19.24
C VAL A 25 -19.36 -3.26 19.15
N GLN A 26 -19.91 -2.79 20.27
CA GLN A 26 -20.64 -1.52 20.35
C GLN A 26 -19.73 -0.31 20.15
N ASP A 27 -20.31 0.77 19.63
CA ASP A 27 -19.68 2.08 19.38
C ASP A 27 -18.37 1.99 18.59
N ARG A 28 -18.39 1.11 17.58
CA ARG A 28 -17.23 0.83 16.73
C ARG A 28 -17.60 0.81 15.25
N PHE A 29 -16.67 1.33 14.44
CA PHE A 29 -16.76 1.36 12.99
C PHE A 29 -15.41 0.97 12.38
N LEU A 30 -15.43 0.12 11.34
CA LEU A 30 -14.21 -0.25 10.63
C LEU A 30 -13.81 0.87 9.67
N HIS A 31 -12.66 1.47 9.92
CA HIS A 31 -12.10 2.51 9.07
C HIS A 31 -10.75 2.05 8.50
N ASP A 32 -10.80 1.20 7.48
CA ASP A 32 -9.62 0.64 6.81
C ASP A 32 -9.57 0.94 5.30
N GLY A 33 -10.60 1.59 4.75
CA GLY A 33 -10.72 1.96 3.34
C GLY A 33 -11.10 0.80 2.40
N ARG A 34 -11.55 -0.35 2.93
CA ARG A 34 -11.93 -1.55 2.15
C ARG A 34 -13.44 -1.77 2.13
N ASN A 35 -14.18 -0.70 1.85
CA ASN A 35 -15.63 -0.74 1.79
C ASN A 35 -16.07 -1.42 0.48
N LEU A 36 -16.92 -2.44 0.59
CA LEU A 36 -17.51 -3.13 -0.57
C LEU A 36 -18.77 -2.42 -1.05
N ALA A 37 -19.68 -2.15 -0.12
CA ALA A 37 -20.97 -1.54 -0.39
C ALA A 37 -21.56 -0.95 0.90
N THR A 38 -22.46 0.01 0.72
CA THR A 38 -23.39 0.44 1.77
C THR A 38 -24.79 0.01 1.35
N LYS A 39 -25.53 -0.62 2.25
CA LYS A 39 -26.89 -1.11 2.07
C LYS A 39 -27.81 -0.47 3.10
N ILE A 40 -29.08 -0.30 2.77
CA ILE A 40 -30.10 0.11 3.74
C ILE A 40 -30.73 -1.17 4.28
N VAL A 41 -30.76 -1.31 5.61
CA VAL A 41 -31.28 -2.49 6.30
C VAL A 41 -32.17 -2.07 7.47
N LYS A 42 -33.04 -2.97 7.92
CA LYS A 42 -33.91 -2.79 9.09
C LYS A 42 -33.34 -3.39 10.36
N SER A 43 -32.32 -4.25 10.25
CA SER A 43 -31.73 -4.95 11.39
C SER A 43 -30.30 -5.43 11.12
N ASP A 44 -29.58 -5.71 12.20
CA ASP A 44 -28.25 -6.32 12.17
C ASP A 44 -28.26 -7.68 11.47
N SER A 45 -29.34 -8.45 11.66
CA SER A 45 -29.53 -9.74 11.00
C SER A 45 -29.64 -9.60 9.48
N GLU A 46 -30.35 -8.58 8.98
CA GLU A 46 -30.46 -8.31 7.55
C GLU A 46 -29.10 -7.88 6.96
N CYS A 47 -28.32 -7.07 7.69
CA CYS A 47 -26.95 -6.74 7.29
C CYS A 47 -26.04 -7.98 7.23
N PHE A 48 -26.18 -8.89 8.19
CA PHE A 48 -25.49 -10.18 8.16
C PHE A 48 -25.85 -10.99 6.91
N VAL A 49 -27.13 -11.01 6.51
CA VAL A 49 -27.58 -11.66 5.26
C VAL A 49 -26.91 -11.02 4.03
N GLU A 50 -26.91 -9.69 3.92
CA GLU A 50 -26.23 -8.97 2.83
C GLU A 50 -24.73 -9.33 2.76
N CYS A 51 -24.04 -9.33 3.90
CA CYS A 51 -22.63 -9.74 3.94
C CYS A 51 -22.45 -11.20 3.55
N SER A 52 -23.35 -12.09 4.00
CA SER A 52 -23.26 -13.51 3.70
C SER A 52 -23.26 -13.78 2.21
N PHE A 53 -24.07 -13.05 1.43
CA PHE A 53 -24.20 -13.25 -0.02
C PHE A 53 -23.04 -12.70 -0.87
N ASP A 54 -22.27 -11.73 -0.36
CA ASP A 54 -21.06 -11.23 -1.04
C ASP A 54 -19.81 -11.88 -0.44
N CYS A 55 -19.25 -12.91 -1.08
CA CYS A 55 -18.09 -13.67 -0.59
C CYS A 55 -16.84 -12.83 -0.27
N ARG A 56 -16.75 -11.60 -0.78
CA ARG A 56 -15.65 -10.66 -0.48
C ARG A 56 -15.82 -10.05 0.90
N CYS A 57 -17.05 -10.02 1.44
CA CYS A 57 -17.35 -9.47 2.75
C CYS A 57 -16.70 -10.30 3.86
N MET A 58 -15.94 -9.65 4.71
CA MET A 58 -15.20 -10.22 5.83
C MET A 58 -15.69 -9.71 7.19
N SER A 59 -16.34 -8.56 7.18
CA SER A 59 -16.95 -7.93 8.33
C SER A 59 -18.01 -6.96 7.85
N PHE A 60 -18.87 -6.54 8.77
CA PHE A 60 -19.85 -5.50 8.50
C PHE A 60 -20.03 -4.60 9.71
N THR A 61 -20.49 -3.37 9.47
CA THR A 61 -20.87 -2.44 10.53
C THR A 61 -22.28 -1.96 10.29
N VAL A 62 -23.09 -1.91 11.33
CA VAL A 62 -24.45 -1.33 11.28
C VAL A 62 -24.42 -0.02 12.04
N CYS A 63 -24.86 1.07 11.41
CA CYS A 63 -25.09 2.36 12.06
C CYS A 63 -26.50 2.80 11.69
N GLU A 64 -27.40 2.89 12.68
CA GLU A 64 -28.83 3.12 12.43
C GLU A 64 -29.37 2.13 11.38
N ASN A 65 -29.82 2.61 10.23
CA ASN A 65 -30.35 1.79 9.12
C ASN A 65 -29.32 1.53 8.01
N SER A 66 -28.06 1.91 8.21
CA SER A 66 -26.98 1.75 7.24
C SER A 66 -26.11 0.55 7.57
N CYS A 67 -26.00 -0.37 6.62
CA CYS A 67 -25.15 -1.56 6.66
C CYS A 67 -23.93 -1.35 5.77
N TYR A 68 -22.75 -1.30 6.38
CA TYR A 68 -21.47 -1.15 5.69
C TYR A 68 -20.80 -2.51 5.57
N LEU A 69 -20.71 -3.04 4.36
CA LEU A 69 -20.03 -4.30 4.05
C LEU A 69 -18.55 -4.03 3.78
N ASN A 70 -17.65 -4.81 4.37
CA ASN A 70 -16.21 -4.56 4.28
C ASN A 70 -15.45 -5.80 3.82
N ALA A 71 -14.45 -5.60 2.97
CA ALA A 71 -13.48 -6.62 2.55
C ALA A 71 -12.25 -6.68 3.49
N GLY A 72 -12.38 -6.15 4.69
CA GLY A 72 -11.33 -6.11 5.71
C GLY A 72 -11.88 -6.41 7.11
N ASN A 73 -10.97 -6.52 8.08
CA ASN A 73 -11.30 -6.65 9.50
C ASN A 73 -10.09 -6.20 10.37
N PRO A 74 -10.26 -6.04 11.70
CA PRO A 74 -9.19 -5.63 12.61
C PRO A 74 -7.99 -6.60 12.71
N LYS A 75 -8.15 -7.86 12.28
CA LYS A 75 -7.05 -8.83 12.24
C LYS A 75 -6.08 -8.53 11.09
N LEU A 76 -6.59 -7.92 10.02
CA LEU A 76 -5.82 -7.54 8.85
C LEU A 76 -5.13 -6.19 9.01
N VAL A 77 -5.80 -5.20 9.62
CA VAL A 77 -5.24 -3.87 9.83
C VAL A 77 -5.34 -3.48 11.30
N LYS A 78 -4.18 -3.34 11.95
CA LYS A 78 -4.09 -2.89 13.34
C LYS A 78 -4.70 -1.50 13.49
N LYS A 79 -5.37 -1.25 14.62
CA LYS A 79 -5.99 0.07 14.96
C LYS A 79 -6.99 0.60 13.92
N SER A 80 -7.56 -0.28 13.09
CA SER A 80 -8.59 0.07 12.08
C SER A 80 -9.97 0.30 12.67
N LEU A 81 -10.26 -0.29 13.84
CA LEU A 81 -11.55 -0.14 14.49
C LEU A 81 -11.58 1.16 15.31
N ARG A 82 -12.40 2.12 14.87
CA ARG A 82 -12.51 3.47 15.46
C ARG A 82 -13.77 3.59 16.30
N HIS A 83 -13.71 4.41 17.34
CA HIS A 83 -14.89 4.76 18.12
C HIS A 83 -15.88 5.56 17.26
N LYS A 84 -17.12 5.09 17.18
CA LYS A 84 -18.22 5.77 16.50
C LYS A 84 -19.53 5.44 17.22
N PRO A 85 -20.05 6.35 18.06
CA PRO A 85 -21.28 6.11 18.81
C PRO A 85 -22.46 5.72 17.92
N GLY A 86 -23.27 4.77 18.37
CA GLY A 86 -24.46 4.31 17.65
C GLY A 86 -24.17 3.36 16.49
N CYS A 87 -22.90 2.97 16.29
CA CYS A 87 -22.51 1.93 15.35
C CYS A 87 -22.15 0.63 16.08
N ARG A 88 -22.39 -0.50 15.43
CA ARG A 88 -22.02 -1.83 15.93
C ARG A 88 -21.27 -2.63 14.87
N TYR A 89 -20.07 -3.07 15.23
CA TYR A 89 -19.17 -3.80 14.34
C TYR A 89 -19.25 -5.32 14.54
N TYR A 90 -19.15 -6.07 13.45
CA TYR A 90 -19.17 -7.53 13.45
C TYR A 90 -18.08 -8.12 12.55
N ASP A 91 -17.25 -9.01 13.09
CA ASP A 91 -16.48 -9.96 12.26
C ASP A 91 -17.44 -10.97 11.63
N PHE A 92 -17.24 -11.30 10.35
CA PHE A 92 -18.01 -12.39 9.76
C PHE A 92 -17.57 -13.73 10.40
N PRO A 93 -18.51 -14.53 10.92
CA PRO A 93 -18.19 -15.75 11.63
C PRO A 93 -17.54 -16.80 10.71
N PRO A 94 -16.63 -17.64 11.23
CA PRO A 94 -16.05 -18.74 10.47
C PRO A 94 -17.11 -19.81 10.15
N PHE A 95 -16.90 -20.55 9.05
CA PHE A 95 -17.70 -21.72 8.72
C PHE A 95 -17.37 -22.85 9.72
N LYS A 96 -18.37 -23.35 10.45
CA LYS A 96 -18.19 -24.46 11.41
C LYS A 96 -18.20 -25.84 10.75
N SER A 97 -18.73 -25.98 9.53
CA SER A 97 -18.77 -27.24 8.77
C SER A 97 -18.88 -26.97 7.28
N THR A 98 -18.06 -27.63 6.46
CA THR A 98 -18.29 -27.80 5.02
C THR A 98 -19.50 -28.69 4.78
N CYS A 99 -20.28 -28.39 3.74
CA CYS A 99 -21.31 -29.32 3.27
C CYS A 99 -20.64 -30.46 2.52
N ASP A 100 -20.08 -31.41 3.27
CA ASP A 100 -19.64 -32.68 2.71
C ASP A 100 -20.85 -33.59 2.53
N SER A 101 -21.53 -33.41 1.39
CA SER A 101 -22.15 -34.53 0.70
C SER A 101 -22.27 -34.18 -0.80
N SER A 102 -21.31 -34.71 -1.56
CA SER A 102 -21.47 -35.18 -2.95
C SER A 102 -21.63 -34.18 -4.11
N SER A 103 -21.18 -32.93 -4.02
CA SER A 103 -20.87 -32.19 -5.27
C SER A 103 -19.68 -31.25 -5.09
N SER A 104 -18.63 -31.50 -5.86
CA SER A 104 -17.54 -30.56 -6.04
C SER A 104 -18.06 -29.35 -6.85
N PRO A 105 -17.89 -28.09 -6.40
CA PRO A 105 -17.29 -27.60 -5.15
C PRO A 105 -18.32 -27.34 -4.02
N PRO A 106 -17.88 -27.26 -2.73
CA PRO A 106 -18.75 -27.02 -1.58
C PRO A 106 -19.56 -25.73 -1.73
N ARG A 107 -20.87 -25.81 -1.52
CA ARG A 107 -21.81 -24.67 -1.62
C ARG A 107 -21.64 -23.74 -0.42
N LEU A 108 -20.86 -22.68 -0.58
CA LEU A 108 -20.89 -21.56 0.36
C LEU A 108 -22.19 -20.76 0.15
N CYS A 109 -22.74 -20.12 1.18
CA CYS A 109 -23.68 -19.02 0.97
C CYS A 109 -22.90 -17.90 0.28
N CYS A 110 -22.94 -17.94 -1.03
CA CYS A 110 -22.19 -17.16 -1.98
C CYS A 110 -23.02 -17.25 -3.26
N LEU A 111 -23.73 -16.18 -3.61
CA LEU A 111 -24.42 -16.18 -4.89
C LEU A 111 -23.35 -16.20 -5.99
N LEU A 112 -23.26 -17.31 -6.71
CA LEU A 112 -22.40 -17.52 -7.88
C LEU A 112 -22.81 -16.65 -9.09
N SER A 113 -23.72 -15.68 -8.92
CA SER A 113 -24.23 -14.83 -9.99
C SER A 113 -23.21 -13.81 -10.53
N SER A 114 -22.04 -13.67 -9.89
CA SER A 114 -20.90 -12.90 -10.41
C SER A 114 -19.61 -13.73 -10.34
N PRO A 115 -18.73 -13.71 -11.37
CA PRO A 115 -17.47 -14.44 -11.33
C PRO A 115 -16.57 -13.87 -10.22
N LEU A 116 -16.41 -14.63 -9.12
CA LEU A 116 -15.50 -14.28 -8.02
C LEU A 116 -14.04 -14.23 -8.46
N CYS A 117 -13.69 -15.03 -9.47
CA CYS A 117 -12.37 -15.08 -10.08
C CYS A 117 -12.51 -14.75 -11.57
N TYR A 118 -11.66 -13.85 -12.07
CA TYR A 118 -11.66 -13.37 -13.44
C TYR A 118 -10.64 -14.11 -14.31
N ASN A 119 -10.70 -13.91 -15.62
CA ASN A 119 -9.65 -14.32 -16.57
C ASN A 119 -9.32 -15.83 -16.56
N GLY A 120 -10.35 -16.66 -16.43
CA GLY A 120 -10.22 -18.13 -16.46
C GLY A 120 -9.62 -18.72 -15.18
N ALA A 121 -9.51 -17.94 -14.10
CA ALA A 121 -9.01 -18.40 -12.83
C ALA A 121 -9.97 -19.38 -12.13
N THR A 122 -9.40 -20.32 -11.38
CA THR A 122 -10.18 -21.29 -10.59
C THR A 122 -10.45 -20.75 -9.20
N CYS A 123 -11.71 -20.79 -8.75
CA CYS A 123 -12.09 -20.40 -7.41
C CYS A 123 -11.97 -21.60 -6.45
N VAL A 124 -11.17 -21.44 -5.40
CA VAL A 124 -11.05 -22.39 -4.30
C VAL A 124 -11.66 -21.77 -3.05
N VAL A 125 -12.70 -22.39 -2.52
CA VAL A 125 -13.33 -21.96 -1.27
C VAL A 125 -12.38 -22.23 -0.11
N ASN A 126 -12.14 -21.23 0.73
CA ASN A 126 -11.30 -21.41 1.91
C ASN A 126 -12.19 -21.54 3.15
N VAL A 127 -12.09 -22.69 3.82
CA VAL A 127 -12.85 -23.05 5.02
C VAL A 127 -12.02 -22.95 6.30
N THR A 128 -10.80 -22.43 6.21
CA THR A 128 -9.93 -22.19 7.37
C THR A 128 -10.16 -20.82 7.99
N TYR A 129 -9.80 -20.68 9.28
CA TYR A 129 -10.02 -19.51 10.12
C TYR A 129 -9.31 -18.22 9.69
N THR A 130 -8.54 -18.24 8.60
CA THR A 130 -7.62 -17.16 8.26
C THR A 130 -8.11 -16.36 7.06
N THR A 131 -8.97 -15.40 7.38
CA THR A 131 -9.07 -14.10 6.74
C THR A 131 -9.68 -13.97 5.35
N ARG A 132 -9.95 -15.00 4.56
CA ARG A 132 -10.76 -14.85 3.32
C ARG A 132 -11.60 -16.08 3.05
N ARG A 133 -12.82 -15.89 2.51
CA ARG A 133 -13.78 -16.97 2.23
C ARG A 133 -13.49 -17.76 0.94
N PHE A 134 -12.65 -17.21 0.08
CA PHE A 134 -12.21 -17.85 -1.17
C PHE A 134 -10.80 -17.39 -1.54
N GLN A 135 -10.16 -18.15 -2.43
CA GLN A 135 -8.91 -17.83 -3.07
C GLN A 135 -9.02 -18.14 -4.56
N CYS A 136 -8.52 -17.24 -5.40
CA CYS A 136 -8.43 -17.50 -6.84
C CYS A 136 -7.05 -18.02 -7.21
N GLN A 137 -7.01 -19.13 -7.94
CA GLN A 137 -5.81 -19.61 -8.61
C GLN A 137 -5.74 -18.97 -9.99
N CYS A 138 -4.85 -18.00 -10.15
CA CYS A 138 -4.76 -17.23 -11.38
C CYS A 138 -4.08 -18.00 -12.50
N THR A 139 -4.58 -17.80 -13.72
CA THR A 139 -3.89 -18.18 -14.95
C THR A 139 -2.63 -17.32 -15.13
N ALA A 140 -1.64 -17.84 -15.87
CA ALA A 140 -0.38 -17.13 -16.08
C ALA A 140 -0.61 -15.73 -16.69
N GLY A 141 0.07 -14.72 -16.13
CA GLY A 141 -0.05 -13.31 -16.55
C GLY A 141 -1.17 -12.53 -15.87
N TYR A 142 -2.00 -13.20 -15.04
CA TYR A 142 -3.05 -12.55 -14.24
C TYR A 142 -2.75 -12.61 -12.75
N TYR A 143 -3.11 -11.53 -12.06
CA TYR A 143 -2.75 -11.26 -10.67
C TYR A 143 -3.89 -10.58 -9.90
N GLY A 144 -3.71 -10.46 -8.60
CA GLY A 144 -4.68 -9.87 -7.68
C GLY A 144 -5.54 -10.92 -7.00
N ASN A 145 -6.29 -10.49 -6.00
CA ASN A 145 -7.12 -11.40 -5.18
C ASN A 145 -8.18 -12.14 -5.99
N GLN A 146 -8.62 -11.55 -7.11
CA GLN A 146 -9.62 -12.11 -8.01
C GLN A 146 -9.05 -12.37 -9.41
N CYS A 147 -7.72 -12.32 -9.59
CA CYS A 147 -7.07 -12.48 -10.90
C CYS A 147 -7.50 -11.46 -11.96
N GLN A 148 -7.91 -10.26 -11.53
CA GLN A 148 -8.44 -9.21 -12.39
C GLN A 148 -7.36 -8.35 -13.07
N ILE A 149 -6.11 -8.45 -12.61
CA ILE A 149 -5.02 -7.56 -13.03
C ILE A 149 -4.14 -8.30 -14.02
N LYS A 150 -3.85 -7.70 -15.16
CA LYS A 150 -2.93 -8.24 -16.16
C LYS A 150 -1.61 -7.48 -16.10
N ASN A 151 -0.49 -8.20 -15.97
CA ASN A 151 0.88 -7.65 -16.02
C ASN A 151 1.09 -6.36 -15.19
N PRO A 152 0.89 -6.39 -13.86
CA PRO A 152 1.07 -5.23 -12.99
C PRO A 152 2.51 -4.71 -13.04
N LYS A 153 2.68 -3.39 -13.18
CA LYS A 153 3.95 -2.67 -13.29
C LYS A 153 4.35 -1.98 -12.00
N THR A 154 3.37 -1.58 -11.21
CA THR A 154 3.51 -0.86 -9.93
C THR A 154 2.51 -1.42 -8.93
N CYS A 155 2.70 -1.10 -7.65
CA CYS A 155 1.71 -1.40 -6.63
C CYS A 155 0.34 -0.79 -6.93
N LEU A 156 0.30 0.36 -7.61
CA LEU A 156 -0.97 1.04 -7.92
C LEU A 156 -1.86 0.25 -8.87
N ASP A 157 -1.28 -0.59 -9.75
CA ASP A 157 -2.04 -1.48 -10.63
C ASP A 157 -2.91 -2.48 -9.86
N TYR A 158 -2.57 -2.75 -8.59
CA TYR A 158 -3.39 -3.59 -7.72
C TYR A 158 -4.62 -2.89 -7.17
N TRP A 159 -4.71 -1.56 -7.26
CA TRP A 159 -5.83 -0.77 -6.74
C TRP A 159 -6.87 -0.46 -7.83
N THR A 160 -7.45 -1.51 -8.41
CA THR A 160 -8.41 -1.48 -9.54
C THR A 160 -9.85 -1.05 -9.16
N ASP A 161 -9.98 0.03 -8.40
CA ASP A 161 -11.23 0.73 -8.10
C ASP A 161 -12.11 0.23 -6.94
N GLN A 162 -12.46 -1.07 -6.88
CA GLN A 162 -13.52 -1.52 -5.94
C GLN A 162 -13.07 -1.68 -4.50
N VAL A 163 -11.85 -2.18 -4.24
CA VAL A 163 -11.38 -2.48 -2.89
C VAL A 163 -9.90 -2.13 -2.77
N LYS A 164 -9.55 -1.34 -1.76
CA LYS A 164 -8.15 -1.02 -1.46
C LYS A 164 -7.37 -2.30 -1.11
N PRO A 165 -6.23 -2.60 -1.76
CA PRO A 165 -5.41 -3.74 -1.40
C PRO A 165 -4.84 -3.64 0.01
N MET A 166 -4.22 -4.72 0.49
CA MET A 166 -3.50 -4.70 1.77
C MET A 166 -2.03 -4.42 1.53
N SER A 167 -1.38 -3.70 2.42
CA SER A 167 0.07 -3.60 2.37
C SER A 167 0.71 -4.98 2.54
N GLY A 168 1.75 -5.28 1.77
CA GLY A 168 2.33 -6.61 1.72
C GLY A 168 3.20 -6.84 0.50
N LYS A 169 3.58 -8.10 0.28
CA LYS A 169 4.39 -8.51 -0.88
C LYS A 169 3.50 -8.75 -2.10
N TYR A 170 3.92 -8.21 -3.23
CA TYR A 170 3.22 -8.31 -4.52
C TYR A 170 4.21 -8.63 -5.63
N THR A 171 3.72 -9.30 -6.67
CA THR A 171 4.50 -9.62 -7.88
C THR A 171 4.29 -8.55 -8.93
N LEU A 172 5.36 -8.00 -9.48
CA LEU A 172 5.32 -7.09 -10.61
C LEU A 172 5.97 -7.75 -11.84
N VAL A 173 5.63 -7.22 -13.01
CA VAL A 173 6.08 -7.70 -14.31
C VAL A 173 6.77 -6.56 -15.02
N ASP A 174 8.06 -6.69 -15.34
CA ASP A 174 8.76 -5.65 -16.10
C ASP A 174 8.40 -5.66 -17.58
N SER A 175 8.88 -4.67 -18.32
CA SER A 175 8.70 -4.55 -19.78
C SER A 175 9.16 -5.77 -20.59
N SER A 176 10.08 -6.58 -20.06
CA SER A 176 10.53 -7.84 -20.68
C SER A 176 9.69 -9.06 -20.31
N GLY A 177 8.68 -8.89 -19.45
CA GLY A 177 7.84 -9.98 -18.96
C GLY A 177 8.43 -10.76 -17.77
N LYS A 178 9.57 -10.32 -17.22
CA LYS A 178 10.21 -10.96 -16.06
C LYS A 178 9.50 -10.53 -14.78
N LEU A 179 9.36 -11.49 -13.87
CA LEU A 179 8.68 -11.32 -12.59
C LEU A 179 9.67 -10.89 -11.49
N PHE A 180 9.23 -10.02 -10.61
CA PHE A 180 9.96 -9.64 -9.39
C PHE A 180 8.98 -9.33 -8.26
N GLU A 181 9.44 -9.47 -7.01
CA GLU A 181 8.63 -9.22 -5.82
C GLU A 181 9.00 -7.88 -5.19
N VAL A 182 8.00 -7.10 -4.83
CA VAL A 182 8.16 -5.83 -4.11
C VAL A 182 7.25 -5.81 -2.89
N PHE A 183 7.58 -4.95 -1.93
CA PHE A 183 6.63 -4.57 -0.90
C PHE A 183 5.80 -3.39 -1.38
N CYS A 184 4.48 -3.53 -1.30
CA CYS A 184 3.52 -2.48 -1.57
C CYS A 184 2.95 -1.93 -0.26
N ASP A 185 2.88 -0.62 -0.16
CA ASP A 185 2.21 0.06 0.94
C ASP A 185 0.99 0.85 0.43
N PHE A 186 -0.19 0.45 0.93
CA PHE A 186 -1.50 1.03 0.62
C PHE A 186 -2.19 1.62 1.87
N ASP A 187 -1.57 1.47 3.04
CA ASP A 187 -2.22 1.74 4.32
C ASP A 187 -1.71 2.98 5.03
N SER A 188 -0.47 3.39 4.74
CA SER A 188 0.17 4.53 5.39
C SER A 188 -0.40 5.89 5.00
N GLU A 189 -0.83 6.04 3.74
CA GLU A 189 -1.26 7.32 3.20
C GLU A 189 -2.53 7.14 2.37
N GLU A 190 -3.56 7.92 2.69
CA GLU A 190 -4.85 7.80 2.04
C GLU A 190 -4.74 8.14 0.54
N GLY A 191 -5.31 7.27 -0.30
CA GLY A 191 -5.35 7.46 -1.75
C GLY A 191 -4.01 7.22 -2.47
N MET A 192 -2.97 6.77 -1.76
CA MET A 192 -1.63 6.54 -2.31
C MET A 192 -1.29 5.05 -2.34
N ALA A 193 -0.66 4.59 -3.43
CA ALA A 193 0.01 3.31 -3.48
C ALA A 193 1.52 3.53 -3.64
N TRP A 194 2.30 2.90 -2.77
CA TRP A 194 3.76 3.00 -2.74
C TRP A 194 4.39 1.67 -3.10
N THR A 195 5.39 1.72 -3.97
CA THR A 195 6.21 0.60 -4.42
C THR A 195 7.61 0.74 -3.86
N LEU A 196 8.04 -0.22 -3.04
CA LEU A 196 9.40 -0.26 -2.50
C LEU A 196 10.40 -0.52 -3.63
N PHE A 197 11.45 0.29 -3.72
CA PHE A 197 12.53 0.04 -4.69
C PHE A 197 13.90 -0.16 -4.04
N GLU A 198 14.11 0.31 -2.82
CA GLU A 198 15.33 0.07 -2.06
C GLU A 198 15.04 0.02 -0.56
N SER A 199 15.70 -0.89 0.17
CA SER A 199 15.75 -0.87 1.62
C SER A 199 17.05 -1.45 2.15
N PHE A 200 17.59 -0.88 3.22
CA PHE A 200 18.73 -1.44 3.93
C PHE A 200 18.69 -1.12 5.42
N ASP A 201 19.31 -1.98 6.23
CA ASP A 201 19.59 -1.67 7.64
C ASP A 201 20.94 -0.96 7.81
N LEU A 202 21.13 -0.32 8.96
CA LEU A 202 22.36 0.38 9.27
C LEU A 202 23.59 -0.55 9.26
N ASN A 203 23.47 -1.84 9.58
CA ASN A 203 24.57 -2.79 9.47
C ASN A 203 24.99 -3.06 8.02
N HIS A 204 24.06 -3.03 7.06
CA HIS A 204 24.30 -3.38 5.66
C HIS A 204 24.37 -2.16 4.73
N HIS A 205 24.24 -0.93 5.26
CA HIS A 205 24.26 0.30 4.47
C HIS A 205 25.50 0.41 3.56
N PHE A 206 26.67 -0.08 4.01
CA PHE A 206 27.94 0.01 3.28
C PHE A 206 27.91 -0.66 1.89
N TYR A 207 26.97 -1.59 1.65
CA TYR A 207 26.77 -2.20 0.33
C TYR A 207 26.12 -1.26 -0.69
N LEU A 208 25.46 -0.18 -0.25
CA LEU A 208 24.67 0.71 -1.12
C LEU A 208 25.12 2.17 -1.05
N VAL A 209 25.78 2.62 0.02
CA VAL A 209 26.11 4.05 0.19
C VAL A 209 27.04 4.65 -0.86
N GLU A 210 27.77 3.81 -1.58
CA GLU A 210 28.68 4.17 -2.67
C GLU A 210 28.01 4.12 -4.06
N TYR A 211 26.72 3.78 -4.12
CA TYR A 211 25.99 3.58 -5.36
C TYR A 211 24.76 4.50 -5.40
N SER A 212 24.84 5.56 -6.19
CA SER A 212 23.70 6.45 -6.42
C SER A 212 22.57 5.74 -7.15
N PHE A 213 21.35 6.28 -7.11
CA PHE A 213 20.22 5.71 -7.83
C PHE A 213 20.32 5.82 -9.36
N THR A 214 21.29 6.58 -9.88
CA THR A 214 21.60 6.63 -11.31
C THR A 214 22.43 5.43 -11.77
N GLU A 215 22.95 4.62 -10.86
CA GLU A 215 23.69 3.39 -11.17
C GLU A 215 22.80 2.13 -11.14
N ASP A 216 23.07 1.19 -12.05
CA ASP A 216 22.40 -0.12 -12.06
C ASP A 216 23.12 -1.09 -11.12
N TYR A 217 22.62 -1.19 -9.88
CA TYR A 217 23.26 -1.96 -8.83
C TYR A 217 22.27 -2.79 -7.99
N PRO A 218 21.54 -3.76 -8.57
CA PRO A 218 20.52 -4.51 -7.85
C PRO A 218 21.08 -5.34 -6.68
N LYS A 219 20.27 -5.49 -5.63
CA LYS A 219 20.54 -6.37 -4.48
C LYS A 219 19.27 -7.12 -4.11
N ASN A 220 19.36 -8.45 -4.03
CA ASN A 220 18.25 -9.31 -3.59
C ASN A 220 16.90 -9.03 -4.31
N GLU A 221 16.94 -8.66 -5.60
CA GLU A 221 15.76 -8.27 -6.41
C GLU A 221 14.63 -9.32 -6.41
N HIS A 222 14.98 -10.60 -6.23
CA HIS A 222 14.02 -11.72 -6.21
C HIS A 222 13.67 -12.20 -4.79
N SER A 223 14.18 -11.53 -3.76
CA SER A 223 13.95 -11.89 -2.36
C SER A 223 13.91 -10.62 -1.51
N GLN A 224 12.78 -9.90 -1.62
CA GLN A 224 12.57 -8.67 -0.86
C GLN A 224 12.76 -8.95 0.65
N ASN A 225 13.69 -8.19 1.23
CA ASN A 225 13.98 -8.17 2.65
C ASN A 225 14.38 -6.75 3.07
N TRP A 226 14.07 -6.37 4.31
CA TRP A 226 14.32 -5.02 4.82
C TRP A 226 15.81 -4.70 5.02
N LYS A 227 16.68 -5.72 5.15
CA LYS A 227 18.09 -5.55 5.53
C LYS A 227 18.96 -5.11 4.36
N LEU A 228 18.70 -5.62 3.17
CA LEU A 228 19.40 -5.25 1.94
C LEU A 228 18.56 -5.66 0.73
N PHE A 229 18.00 -4.69 0.02
CA PHE A 229 17.19 -4.88 -1.17
C PHE A 229 17.33 -3.65 -2.05
N ARG A 230 17.49 -3.86 -3.37
CA ARG A 230 17.47 -2.81 -4.38
C ARG A 230 17.07 -3.40 -5.72
N LEU A 231 16.09 -2.77 -6.37
CA LEU A 231 15.69 -3.11 -7.74
C LEU A 231 16.76 -2.64 -8.75
N ARG A 232 16.85 -3.32 -9.89
CA ARG A 232 17.70 -2.84 -11.01
C ARG A 232 17.19 -1.50 -11.55
N LYS A 233 18.09 -0.69 -12.10
CA LYS A 233 17.78 0.68 -12.54
C LYS A 233 16.66 0.73 -13.56
N SER A 234 16.65 -0.18 -14.54
CA SER A 234 15.60 -0.20 -15.57
C SER A 234 14.19 -0.40 -14.99
N VAL A 235 14.07 -1.23 -13.94
CA VAL A 235 12.79 -1.44 -13.23
C VAL A 235 12.42 -0.22 -12.40
N MET A 236 13.38 0.38 -11.70
CA MET A 236 13.16 1.63 -10.96
C MET A 236 12.66 2.73 -11.90
N SER A 237 13.24 2.86 -13.10
CA SER A 237 12.83 3.82 -14.13
C SER A 237 11.42 3.56 -14.66
N GLU A 238 11.03 2.29 -14.86
CA GLU A 238 9.67 1.91 -15.27
C GLU A 238 8.63 2.26 -14.18
N ILE A 239 8.95 2.00 -12.91
CA ILE A 239 8.06 2.36 -11.79
C ILE A 239 7.97 3.88 -11.63
N SER A 240 9.11 4.58 -11.72
CA SER A 240 9.20 6.04 -11.59
C SER A 240 8.38 6.76 -12.65
N SER A 241 8.40 6.30 -13.91
CA SER A 241 7.63 6.92 -15.00
C SER A 241 6.10 6.80 -14.83
N LEU A 242 5.65 5.87 -13.99
CA LEU A 242 4.25 5.66 -13.60
C LEU A 242 3.93 6.23 -12.21
N SER A 243 4.86 6.97 -11.62
CA SER A 243 4.76 7.54 -10.28
C SER A 243 4.74 9.06 -10.32
N THR A 244 4.29 9.68 -9.22
CA THR A 244 4.29 11.15 -9.09
C THR A 244 5.18 11.64 -7.95
N PHE A 245 5.44 10.78 -6.97
CA PHE A 245 6.26 11.07 -5.81
C PHE A 245 7.30 9.98 -5.60
N TRP A 246 8.37 10.35 -4.89
CA TRP A 246 9.14 9.40 -4.11
C TRP A 246 9.10 9.80 -2.64
N ARG A 247 9.39 8.83 -1.77
CA ARG A 247 9.55 9.08 -0.34
C ARG A 247 10.68 8.25 0.23
N ALA A 248 11.16 8.65 1.40
CA ALA A 248 11.98 7.80 2.25
C ALA A 248 11.37 7.67 3.64
N THR A 249 11.47 6.49 4.22
CA THR A 249 10.97 6.14 5.56
C THR A 249 12.07 5.52 6.40
N CYS A 250 11.89 5.55 7.72
CA CYS A 250 12.80 4.93 8.66
C CYS A 250 12.10 3.83 9.46
N SER A 251 12.66 2.61 9.44
CA SER A 251 12.19 1.47 10.22
C SER A 251 10.71 1.14 9.97
N TYR A 252 10.29 1.15 8.70
CA TYR A 252 8.89 0.89 8.29
C TYR A 252 8.34 -0.41 8.88
N SER A 253 9.13 -1.49 8.89
CA SER A 253 8.70 -2.79 9.43
C SER A 253 8.38 -2.78 10.93
N VAL A 254 8.89 -1.79 11.67
CA VAL A 254 8.69 -1.65 13.12
C VAL A 254 7.58 -0.64 13.42
N TYR A 255 7.62 0.53 12.79
CA TYR A 255 6.73 1.66 13.14
C TYR A 255 5.60 1.88 12.13
N GLY A 256 5.68 1.31 10.93
CA GLY A 256 4.89 1.73 9.78
C GLY A 256 5.28 3.15 9.35
N VAL A 257 4.29 3.93 8.94
CA VAL A 257 4.45 5.37 8.69
C VAL A 257 3.54 6.13 9.65
N ASP A 258 4.15 6.72 10.68
CA ASP A 258 3.53 7.73 11.54
C ASP A 258 4.07 9.14 11.23
N PHE A 259 4.68 9.28 10.05
CA PHE A 259 5.35 10.46 9.52
C PHE A 259 6.60 10.93 10.26
N ARG A 260 6.99 10.37 11.41
CA ARG A 260 8.27 10.75 12.03
C ARG A 260 9.44 10.11 11.28
N ASP A 261 10.46 10.91 10.99
CA ASP A 261 11.65 10.53 10.21
C ASP A 261 11.27 10.07 8.79
N TYR A 262 10.60 10.98 8.07
CA TYR A 262 9.97 10.78 6.78
C TYR A 262 10.23 11.97 5.84
N ILE A 263 10.39 11.70 4.55
CA ILE A 263 10.39 12.71 3.49
C ILE A 263 9.49 12.26 2.34
N ARG A 264 8.74 13.18 1.74
CA ARG A 264 8.03 12.99 0.47
C ARG A 264 8.30 14.16 -0.47
N VAL A 265 8.64 13.84 -1.71
CA VAL A 265 9.02 14.81 -2.75
C VAL A 265 8.37 14.42 -4.07
N ARG A 266 7.96 15.42 -4.86
CA ARG A 266 7.51 15.20 -6.24
C ARG A 266 8.68 14.83 -7.13
N LEU A 267 8.47 13.84 -8.00
CA LEU A 267 9.44 13.49 -9.04
C LEU A 267 9.71 14.66 -10.00
N SER A 268 8.71 15.51 -10.24
CA SER A 268 8.87 16.72 -11.08
C SER A 268 9.78 17.79 -10.48
N ILE A 269 10.05 17.73 -9.16
CA ILE A 269 10.95 18.65 -8.47
C ILE A 269 12.33 18.01 -8.32
N THR A 270 12.37 16.75 -7.91
CA THR A 270 13.62 16.00 -7.75
C THR A 270 13.36 14.56 -8.13
N ASP A 271 13.89 14.14 -9.28
CA ASP A 271 13.88 12.73 -9.68
C ASP A 271 15.17 12.05 -9.19
N PRO A 272 15.11 11.14 -8.20
CA PRO A 272 16.29 10.46 -7.69
C PRO A 272 17.04 9.66 -8.76
N LEU A 273 16.39 9.25 -9.85
CA LEU A 273 17.02 8.45 -10.92
C LEU A 273 17.75 9.29 -11.97
N ALA A 274 17.45 10.59 -12.05
CA ALA A 274 18.06 11.54 -12.97
C ALA A 274 18.92 12.59 -12.26
N TYR A 275 18.80 12.70 -10.93
CA TYR A 275 19.48 13.72 -10.14
C TYR A 275 20.96 13.36 -9.95
N ASP A 276 21.79 13.91 -10.82
CA ASP A 276 23.24 14.02 -10.66
C ASP A 276 23.59 15.51 -10.79
N HIS A 277 23.78 16.18 -9.64
CA HIS A 277 24.37 17.53 -9.44
C HIS A 277 23.50 18.69 -8.88
N SER A 278 24.26 19.61 -8.26
CA SER A 278 24.06 20.94 -7.64
C SER A 278 23.40 21.06 -6.24
N PRO A 279 24.09 21.72 -5.27
CA PRO A 279 23.64 21.95 -3.89
C PRO A 279 22.60 23.08 -3.80
N GLU A 280 21.46 22.91 -4.44
CA GLU A 280 20.34 23.84 -4.30
C GLU A 280 19.30 23.31 -3.32
N CYS A 281 18.58 24.22 -2.67
CA CYS A 281 17.50 23.84 -1.78
C CYS A 281 16.33 23.31 -2.61
N SER A 282 16.01 22.02 -2.47
CA SER A 282 14.88 21.39 -3.15
C SER A 282 13.61 21.54 -2.32
N THR A 283 12.50 21.88 -2.97
CA THR A 283 11.19 21.89 -2.31
C THR A 283 10.72 20.48 -2.01
N VAL A 284 10.30 20.23 -0.77
CA VAL A 284 9.75 18.94 -0.32
C VAL A 284 8.25 19.10 -0.02
N ASP A 285 7.41 18.14 -0.42
CA ASP A 285 5.95 18.25 -0.17
C ASP A 285 5.64 18.13 1.32
N TYR A 286 6.27 17.16 1.96
CA TYR A 286 6.15 16.92 3.39
C TYR A 286 7.46 16.35 3.92
N PHE A 287 7.87 16.83 5.08
CA PHE A 287 9.13 16.42 5.70
C PHE A 287 8.96 16.49 7.21
N ASP A 288 9.41 15.45 7.91
CA ASP A 288 9.47 15.42 9.37
C ASP A 288 10.68 14.60 9.78
N ILE A 289 11.60 15.24 10.49
CA ILE A 289 12.75 14.56 11.08
C ILE A 289 12.76 14.85 12.57
N LYS A 290 12.87 13.81 13.39
CA LYS A 290 12.90 13.90 14.86
C LYS A 290 11.69 14.67 15.45
N GLY A 291 10.56 14.71 14.74
CA GLY A 291 9.34 15.42 15.15
C GLY A 291 9.30 16.90 14.75
N THR A 292 10.33 17.41 14.08
CA THR A 292 10.31 18.74 13.46
C THR A 292 9.84 18.60 12.03
N ASN A 293 8.61 19.06 11.76
CA ASN A 293 7.99 18.93 10.45
C ASN A 293 7.88 20.25 9.67
N CYS A 294 7.73 20.11 8.36
CA CYS A 294 7.37 21.20 7.46
C CYS A 294 6.50 20.66 6.31
N MET A 295 5.77 21.57 5.68
CA MET A 295 5.11 21.35 4.39
C MET A 295 5.62 22.37 3.38
N ASN A 296 5.88 21.95 2.14
CA ASN A 296 6.36 22.82 1.06
C ASN A 296 7.59 23.68 1.44
N CYS A 297 8.42 23.21 2.36
CA CYS A 297 9.67 23.88 2.70
C CYS A 297 10.79 23.43 1.77
N THR A 298 11.97 24.03 1.93
CA THR A 298 13.14 23.67 1.13
C THR A 298 14.21 23.04 2.00
N GLN A 299 14.89 22.02 1.47
CA GLN A 299 15.97 21.29 2.13
C GLN A 299 16.99 20.82 1.09
N MET A 300 18.27 20.69 1.48
CA MET A 300 19.25 20.15 0.55
C MET A 300 19.21 18.63 0.50
N ILE A 301 19.02 18.12 -0.71
CA ILE A 301 19.07 16.70 -1.04
C ILE A 301 20.36 16.46 -1.82
N PHE A 302 21.22 15.55 -1.35
CA PHE A 302 22.50 15.29 -1.98
C PHE A 302 22.51 13.91 -2.61
N GLN A 303 22.85 13.85 -3.89
CA GLN A 303 23.29 12.64 -4.57
C GLN A 303 24.47 13.02 -5.47
N THR A 304 25.41 12.11 -5.62
CA THR A 304 26.54 12.23 -6.55
C THR A 304 26.68 10.90 -7.25
N ASN A 305 27.26 10.85 -8.45
CA ASN A 305 27.49 9.59 -9.18
C ASN A 305 27.85 8.39 -8.30
N ASN A 306 28.82 8.54 -7.39
CA ASN A 306 29.31 7.48 -6.53
C ASN A 306 28.77 7.49 -5.09
N LYS A 307 27.68 8.19 -4.76
CA LYS A 307 27.11 8.16 -3.41
C LYS A 307 25.60 8.21 -3.44
N ILE A 308 24.98 7.39 -2.60
CA ILE A 308 23.53 7.39 -2.40
C ILE A 308 22.99 8.77 -2.01
N LEU A 309 21.72 8.98 -2.38
CA LEU A 309 20.89 10.08 -1.89
C LEU A 309 20.96 10.16 -0.36
N ARG A 310 21.14 11.37 0.17
CA ARG A 310 21.23 11.66 1.60
C ARG A 310 20.87 13.11 1.89
N LEU A 311 20.47 13.41 3.11
CA LEU A 311 20.27 14.79 3.56
C LEU A 311 21.40 15.24 4.48
N ARG A 312 21.73 16.53 4.40
CA ARG A 312 22.71 17.18 5.28
C ARG A 312 22.10 18.43 5.90
N PRO A 313 21.55 18.31 7.12
CA PRO A 313 20.97 19.46 7.84
C PRO A 313 21.99 20.59 8.03
N ASP A 314 23.24 20.26 8.36
CA ASP A 314 24.32 21.23 8.56
C ASP A 314 24.57 22.12 7.35
N VAL A 315 24.55 21.54 6.13
CA VAL A 315 24.74 22.33 4.90
C VAL A 315 23.48 23.10 4.56
N SER A 316 22.31 22.51 4.80
CA SER A 316 21.03 23.17 4.51
C SER A 316 20.88 24.47 5.29
N ARG A 317 21.36 24.50 6.54
CA ARG A 317 21.48 25.74 7.33
C ARG A 317 22.41 26.76 6.69
N THR A 318 23.61 26.36 6.28
CA THR A 318 24.58 27.27 5.65
C THR A 318 24.11 27.81 4.30
N SER A 319 23.33 27.01 3.56
CA SER A 319 22.71 27.37 2.28
C SER A 319 21.39 28.13 2.44
N LYS A 320 20.94 28.37 3.69
CA LYS A 320 19.72 29.11 4.02
C LYS A 320 18.45 28.51 3.41
N CYS A 321 18.36 27.17 3.38
CA CYS A 321 17.09 26.52 3.07
C CYS A 321 16.05 26.83 4.16
N ASN A 322 14.76 26.77 3.82
CA ASN A 322 13.69 27.24 4.70
C ASN A 322 13.35 26.28 5.84
N PHE A 323 13.79 25.02 5.77
CA PHE A 323 13.63 24.08 6.86
C PHE A 323 14.51 24.45 8.06
N ASP A 324 13.93 24.48 9.26
CA ASP A 324 14.68 24.68 10.50
C ASP A 324 15.42 23.39 10.91
N THR A 325 16.74 23.42 10.79
CA THR A 325 17.60 22.28 11.11
C THR A 325 18.09 22.28 12.56
N SER A 326 17.79 23.31 13.37
CA SER A 326 18.36 23.50 14.71
C SER A 326 18.09 22.31 15.65
N MET A 327 16.89 21.74 15.58
CA MET A 327 16.45 20.59 16.38
C MET A 327 16.79 19.24 15.75
N VAL A 328 17.21 19.26 14.49
CA VAL A 328 17.45 18.06 13.68
C VAL A 328 18.94 17.72 13.62
N GLU A 329 19.82 18.72 13.55
CA GLU A 329 21.27 18.53 13.55
C GLU A 329 21.75 17.69 14.74
N HIS A 330 22.70 16.80 14.47
CA HIS A 330 23.40 16.03 15.49
C HIS A 330 24.88 16.00 15.14
N GLN A 331 25.71 16.51 16.05
CA GLN A 331 27.16 16.46 15.93
C GLN A 331 27.67 15.34 16.83
N CYS A 332 28.37 14.38 16.23
CA CYS A 332 29.03 13.30 16.95
C CYS A 332 30.33 13.77 17.61
N ASP A 333 30.83 13.00 18.57
CA ASP A 333 32.08 13.28 19.31
C ASP A 333 33.32 13.43 18.40
N ASN A 334 33.29 12.81 17.21
CA ASN A 334 34.33 12.92 16.20
C ASN A 334 34.27 14.23 15.38
N GLY A 335 33.38 15.17 15.75
CA GLY A 335 33.19 16.45 15.10
C GLY A 335 32.36 16.40 13.81
N HIS A 336 31.98 15.21 13.32
CA HIS A 336 31.14 15.06 12.14
C HIS A 336 29.65 15.23 12.47
N TYR A 337 28.90 15.80 11.54
CA TYR A 337 27.45 15.85 11.60
C TYR A 337 26.82 14.56 11.04
N ALA A 338 25.78 14.07 11.72
CA ALA A 338 24.96 12.97 11.24
C ALA A 338 24.28 13.38 9.94
N ARG A 339 24.26 12.46 8.97
CA ARG A 339 23.45 12.61 7.76
C ARG A 339 22.17 11.81 7.94
N LEU A 340 21.15 12.18 7.19
CA LEU A 340 19.83 11.53 7.25
C LEU A 340 19.54 10.77 5.96
N LEU A 341 18.65 9.78 6.04
CA LEU A 341 18.00 9.11 4.92
C LEU A 341 18.98 8.65 3.82
N GLY A 342 19.88 7.70 4.13
CA GLY A 342 20.76 7.13 3.11
C GLY A 342 22.15 6.72 3.59
N ARG A 343 22.82 7.59 4.34
CA ARG A 343 24.25 7.42 4.63
C ARG A 343 24.65 7.81 6.05
N CYS A 344 24.81 6.83 6.93
CA CYS A 344 25.18 7.04 8.34
C CYS A 344 26.59 6.53 8.70
N ASP A 345 27.50 6.43 7.72
CA ASP A 345 28.84 5.81 7.82
C ASP A 345 29.84 6.53 8.73
N LYS A 346 29.66 7.83 8.97
CA LYS A 346 30.59 8.66 9.76
C LYS A 346 30.05 9.06 11.14
N CYS A 347 28.73 9.06 11.27
CA CYS A 347 28.01 9.54 12.44
C CYS A 347 26.57 9.01 12.35
N SER A 348 26.09 8.43 13.44
CA SER A 348 24.71 7.95 13.60
C SER A 348 24.03 8.78 14.68
N ASP A 349 22.75 9.10 14.51
CA ASP A 349 21.99 9.87 15.49
C ASP A 349 21.02 8.93 16.21
N PRO A 350 21.22 8.67 17.52
CA PRO A 350 20.35 7.76 18.28
C PRO A 350 18.90 8.24 18.37
N LYS A 351 18.60 9.51 18.03
CA LYS A 351 17.23 10.05 18.02
C LYS A 351 16.56 9.97 16.64
N HIS A 352 17.30 9.63 15.59
CA HIS A 352 16.80 9.48 14.22
C HIS A 352 16.57 7.99 13.91
N ARG A 353 15.32 7.59 13.62
CA ARG A 353 14.96 6.16 13.50
C ARG A 353 15.73 5.38 12.43
N CYS A 354 16.26 6.03 11.40
CA CYS A 354 17.08 5.35 10.38
C CYS A 354 18.48 4.97 10.90
N SER A 355 18.95 5.58 12.00
CA SER A 355 20.28 5.32 12.58
C SER A 355 20.27 5.14 14.10
N GLU A 356 19.09 4.96 14.71
CA GLU A 356 18.91 4.71 16.14
C GLU A 356 19.70 3.48 16.63
N LYS A 357 19.71 2.41 15.83
CA LYS A 357 20.42 1.17 16.13
C LYS A 357 20.86 0.46 14.85
N ASN A 358 21.73 -0.53 15.00
CA ASN A 358 22.28 -1.32 13.89
C ASN A 358 21.23 -2.02 13.01
N THR A 359 20.05 -2.34 13.55
CA THR A 359 18.93 -2.94 12.81
C THR A 359 17.92 -1.92 12.31
N SER A 360 18.15 -0.62 12.51
CA SER A 360 17.33 0.44 11.94
C SER A 360 17.42 0.41 10.43
N THR A 361 16.29 0.51 9.74
CA THR A 361 16.24 0.46 8.28
C THR A 361 15.91 1.83 7.69
N THR A 362 16.41 2.08 6.48
CA THR A 362 15.96 3.14 5.59
C THR A 362 15.29 2.49 4.39
N GLU A 363 14.12 2.99 3.99
CA GLU A 363 13.42 2.50 2.81
C GLU A 363 13.09 3.64 1.86
N PHE A 364 13.26 3.40 0.55
CA PHE A 364 12.91 4.32 -0.52
C PHE A 364 11.81 3.76 -1.40
N TRP A 365 10.87 4.61 -1.76
CA TRP A 365 9.63 4.23 -2.42
C TRP A 365 9.29 5.18 -3.56
N PHE A 366 8.67 4.65 -4.61
CA PHE A 366 7.94 5.44 -5.60
C PHE A 366 6.44 5.30 -5.36
N GLY A 367 5.68 6.36 -5.58
CA GLY A 367 4.24 6.32 -5.36
C GLY A 367 3.45 7.25 -6.25
N ALA A 368 2.19 6.86 -6.46
CA ALA A 368 1.21 7.63 -7.19
C ALA A 368 -0.15 7.61 -6.48
N ALA A 369 -0.92 8.68 -6.70
CA ALA A 369 -2.28 8.78 -6.24
C ALA A 369 -3.21 8.00 -7.17
N LYS A 370 -4.18 7.27 -6.60
CA LYS A 370 -5.20 6.54 -7.36
C LYS A 370 -5.94 7.42 -8.39
N LYS A 371 -6.28 8.66 -8.00
CA LYS A 371 -6.98 9.62 -8.89
C LYS A 371 -6.18 9.99 -10.14
N ASN A 372 -4.85 10.08 -10.03
CA ASN A 372 -4.00 10.43 -11.18
C ASN A 372 -3.84 9.24 -12.13
N TYR A 373 -3.84 8.01 -11.60
CA TYR A 373 -3.65 6.80 -12.40
C TYR A 373 -4.81 6.50 -13.36
N GLU A 374 -6.06 6.73 -12.94
CA GLU A 374 -7.22 6.60 -13.84
C GLU A 374 -7.06 7.51 -15.08
N SER A 375 -6.63 8.76 -14.89
CA SER A 375 -6.40 9.71 -15.99
C SER A 375 -5.23 9.31 -16.91
N MET A 376 -4.12 8.81 -16.35
CA MET A 376 -2.94 8.35 -17.11
C MET A 376 -3.28 7.10 -17.95
N ARG A 377 -4.14 6.21 -17.45
CA ARG A 377 -4.54 5.00 -18.16
C ARG A 377 -5.55 5.27 -19.28
N THR A 378 -6.38 6.31 -19.17
CA THR A 378 -7.33 6.72 -20.22
C THR A 378 -6.72 7.63 -21.29
N GLY A 379 -5.56 8.24 -21.02
CA GLY A 379 -4.96 9.32 -21.82
C GLY A 379 -4.32 8.94 -23.16
N ASN A 380 -4.37 7.69 -23.62
CA ASN A 380 -3.76 7.24 -24.89
C ASN A 380 -4.77 6.70 -25.93
N ARG A 381 -6.02 7.22 -25.93
CA ARG A 381 -7.04 6.85 -26.95
C ARG A 381 -7.64 7.98 -27.78
N HIS A 382 -7.17 9.23 -27.62
CA HIS A 382 -7.68 10.35 -28.42
C HIS A 382 -6.57 11.24 -28.98
N GLU A 383 -5.62 10.66 -29.70
CA GLU A 383 -4.89 11.39 -30.74
C GLU A 383 -4.75 10.48 -31.96
N HIS A 384 -5.66 10.65 -32.92
CA HIS A 384 -5.50 10.49 -34.37
C HIS A 384 -6.82 10.14 -35.06
N SER A 385 -7.56 11.18 -35.45
CA SER A 385 -8.46 11.28 -36.62
C SER A 385 -9.28 12.57 -36.41
N ALA A 386 -9.30 13.59 -37.26
CA ALA A 386 -8.82 13.76 -38.61
C ALA A 386 -8.54 15.26 -38.86
N SER A 387 -7.44 15.59 -39.54
CA SER A 387 -7.34 16.80 -40.36
C SER A 387 -7.44 16.38 -41.81
N ALA A 388 -8.57 16.61 -42.47
CA ALA A 388 -8.67 16.76 -43.91
C ALA A 388 -10.07 17.24 -44.32
N ALA A 389 -10.08 18.20 -45.26
CA ALA A 389 -11.19 18.78 -46.03
C ALA A 389 -12.10 19.78 -45.28
N GLY A 390 -12.36 20.99 -45.78
CA GLY A 390 -12.06 21.55 -47.09
C GLY A 390 -12.45 23.02 -47.14
N SER A 391 -11.70 23.77 -47.95
CA SER A 391 -12.13 25.02 -48.58
C SER A 391 -13.45 24.83 -49.30
N ASP A 392 -14.41 25.73 -49.07
CA ASP A 392 -15.17 26.39 -50.14
C ASP A 392 -16.08 27.50 -49.57
N GLN A 393 -16.00 28.65 -50.25
CA GLN A 393 -16.75 29.92 -50.14
C GLN A 393 -16.33 30.95 -49.09
#